data_AF-A0A9P5MXP1-F1
#
_entry.id   AF-A0A9P5MXP1-F1
#
_cell.length_a   1.000
_cell.length_b   1.000
_cell.length_c   1.000
_cell.angle_alpha   90.00
_cell.angle_beta   90.00
_cell.angle_gamma   90.00
#
_symmetry.space_group_name_H-M   'P 1'
#
loop_
_entity.id
_entity.type
_entity.pdbx_description
1 polymer ?
#
loop_
_entity_poly.entity_id
_entity_poly.type
_entity_poly.pdbx_seq_one_letter_code
_entity_poly.pdbx_strand_id
1 'polypeptide(L)'
;MDQQDKVPYYVLVSTSSQSQSVAATGSATPVLNHPVLQYHYANDSPLSLLPRSPNEQVLVLDYDPLTPQSTRAQSISGSSAVTGIKVTEAPGAGSAEEDVGWCNSMFVLETTTFDSRVPTDEGDPRTVLAQFKQNNAIIQKVLDYETTTTAVGKTEGSSR
;
A
#
# COMPACT_ATOMS: atom_id res chain seq x y z
N MET A 1 19.13 -24.21 14.14
CA MET A 1 19.10 -23.99 12.70
C MET A 1 18.37 -22.68 12.52
N ASP A 2 19.10 -21.60 12.35
CA ASP A 2 18.54 -20.27 12.16
C ASP A 2 17.84 -20.26 10.80
N GLN A 3 16.52 -20.27 10.83
CA GLN A 3 15.72 -20.05 9.64
C GLN A 3 15.93 -18.59 9.27
N GLN A 4 16.77 -18.35 8.27
CA GLN A 4 17.03 -17.01 7.77
C GLN A 4 15.77 -16.56 7.01
N ASP A 5 14.85 -15.94 7.75
CA ASP A 5 13.58 -15.45 7.20
C ASP A 5 13.88 -14.34 6.20
N LYS A 6 13.54 -14.61 4.93
CA LYS A 6 13.73 -13.64 3.85
C LYS A 6 12.83 -12.43 4.09
N VAL A 7 13.43 -11.26 4.32
CA VAL A 7 12.69 -10.03 4.62
C VAL A 7 12.38 -9.22 3.35
N PRO A 8 11.25 -8.47 3.31
CA PRO A 8 10.90 -7.62 2.17
C PRO A 8 11.89 -6.45 2.01
N TYR A 9 12.66 -6.43 0.92
CA TYR A 9 13.62 -5.35 0.65
C TYR A 9 13.13 -4.39 -0.44
N TYR A 10 12.47 -4.92 -1.47
CA TYR A 10 11.99 -4.13 -2.60
C TYR A 10 10.58 -3.61 -2.34
N VAL A 11 10.47 -2.51 -1.59
CA VAL A 11 9.18 -1.87 -1.30
C VAL A 11 9.09 -0.51 -2.02
N LEU A 12 7.96 -0.29 -2.69
CA LEU A 12 7.61 0.95 -3.37
C LEU A 12 6.26 1.45 -2.88
N VAL A 13 6.11 2.76 -2.79
CA VAL A 13 4.84 3.42 -2.51
C VAL A 13 4.41 4.18 -3.75
N SER A 14 3.26 3.80 -4.30
CA SER A 14 2.57 4.57 -5.32
C SER A 14 1.59 5.53 -4.65
N THR A 15 1.83 6.83 -4.80
CA THR A 15 0.93 7.85 -4.22
C THR A 15 0.11 8.50 -5.32
N SER A 16 -1.22 8.39 -5.21
CA SER A 16 -2.14 9.18 -6.02
C SER A 16 -2.63 10.39 -5.22
N SER A 17 -2.33 11.60 -5.72
CA SER A 17 -2.91 12.84 -5.20
C SER A 17 -4.12 13.23 -6.04
N GLN A 18 -5.29 13.39 -5.41
CA GLN A 18 -6.52 13.75 -6.11
C GLN A 18 -6.71 15.26 -6.36
N SER A 19 -5.76 16.13 -5.97
CA SER A 19 -5.79 17.55 -6.32
C SER A 19 -5.42 17.84 -7.79
N GLN A 20 -5.12 16.82 -8.60
CA GLN A 20 -5.00 16.97 -10.05
C GLN A 20 -6.39 17.10 -10.70
N SER A 21 -6.75 18.36 -10.94
CA SER A 21 -7.89 18.81 -11.74
C SER A 21 -8.05 18.03 -13.05
N VAL A 22 -9.32 17.87 -13.47
CA VAL A 22 -9.88 17.07 -14.58
C VAL A 22 -9.44 17.56 -15.98
N ALA A 23 -8.17 17.90 -16.16
CA ALA A 23 -7.65 18.46 -17.41
C ALA A 23 -6.37 17.76 -17.87
N ALA A 24 -6.41 16.44 -18.08
CA ALA A 24 -5.52 15.77 -19.02
C ALA A 24 -6.05 14.37 -19.34
N THR A 25 -6.46 14.15 -20.58
CA THR A 25 -6.65 12.83 -21.21
C THR A 25 -5.30 12.14 -21.45
N GLY A 26 -4.50 11.99 -20.41
CA GLY A 26 -3.22 11.30 -20.44
C GLY A 26 -3.12 10.42 -19.21
N SER A 27 -2.82 9.13 -19.41
CA SER A 27 -2.56 8.15 -18.35
C SER A 27 -1.68 8.78 -17.26
N ALA A 28 -2.25 9.08 -16.10
CA ALA A 28 -1.51 9.61 -14.97
C ALA A 28 -0.46 8.57 -14.58
N THR A 29 0.82 8.88 -14.80
CA THR A 29 1.91 7.99 -14.41
C THR A 29 2.00 7.97 -12.89
N PRO A 30 1.87 6.80 -12.24
CA PRO A 30 1.98 6.71 -10.80
C PRO A 30 3.39 7.15 -10.36
N VAL A 31 3.45 8.09 -9.43
CA VAL A 31 4.71 8.45 -8.77
C VAL A 31 5.06 7.33 -7.80
N LEU A 32 6.19 6.67 -8.03
CA LEU A 32 6.71 5.60 -7.19
C LEU A 32 7.83 6.16 -6.31
N ASN A 33 7.66 6.03 -5.00
CA ASN A 33 8.62 6.50 -3.99
C ASN A 33 9.16 5.33 -3.18
N HIS A 34 10.42 5.41 -2.76
CA HIS A 34 11.00 4.48 -1.80
C HIS A 34 10.75 4.96 -0.37
N PRO A 35 10.07 4.18 0.48
CA PRO A 35 9.93 4.51 1.89
C PRO A 35 11.21 4.20 2.66
N VAL A 36 11.35 4.80 3.84
CA VAL A 36 12.31 4.32 4.84
C VAL A 36 11.75 3.03 5.44
N LEU A 37 12.49 1.94 5.31
CA LEU A 37 12.07 0.64 5.85
C LEU A 37 12.56 0.45 7.28
N GLN A 38 11.63 0.10 8.17
CA GLN A 38 11.91 -0.27 9.54
C GLN A 38 11.22 -1.61 9.84
N TYR A 39 12.01 -2.62 10.20
CA TYR A 39 11.51 -3.94 10.53
C TYR A 39 11.19 -4.00 12.03
N HIS A 40 10.02 -4.53 12.34
CA HIS A 40 9.57 -4.76 13.69
C HIS A 40 9.24 -6.24 13.88
N TYR A 41 9.79 -6.83 14.93
CA TYR A 41 9.56 -8.23 15.27
C TYR A 41 8.59 -8.34 16.46
N ALA A 42 8.09 -9.55 16.70
CA ALA A 42 7.08 -9.81 17.73
C ALA A 42 7.51 -9.41 19.16
N ASN A 43 8.81 -9.29 19.40
CA ASN A 43 9.41 -8.89 20.69
C ASN A 43 9.63 -7.37 20.82
N ASP A 44 9.35 -6.58 19.78
CA ASP A 44 9.51 -5.13 19.83
C ASP A 44 8.30 -4.45 20.48
N SER A 45 8.52 -3.25 21.02
CA SER A 45 7.45 -2.47 21.66
C SER A 45 6.47 -1.94 20.61
N PRO A 46 5.13 -2.05 20.80
CA PRO A 46 4.16 -1.52 19.85
C PRO A 46 4.23 0.02 19.74
N LEU A 47 4.80 0.70 20.73
CA LEU A 47 4.97 2.15 20.72
C LEU A 47 5.98 2.62 19.66
N SER A 48 6.86 1.75 19.17
CA SER A 48 7.83 2.11 18.14
C SER A 48 7.20 2.32 16.76
N LEU A 49 5.96 1.83 16.56
CA LEU A 49 5.19 2.01 15.32
C LEU A 49 4.52 3.38 15.24
N LEU A 50 4.46 4.15 16.33
CA LEU A 50 3.74 5.42 16.34
C LEU A 50 4.51 6.50 15.55
N PRO A 51 3.80 7.35 14.79
CA PRO A 51 4.40 8.53 14.16
C PRO A 51 5.13 9.39 15.20
N ARG A 52 6.37 9.78 14.91
CA ARG A 52 7.20 10.65 15.77
C ARG A 52 6.96 12.12 15.49
N SER A 53 6.43 12.45 14.32
CA SER A 53 6.10 13.83 13.93
C SER A 53 4.73 13.91 13.26
N PRO A 54 4.03 15.07 13.33
CA PRO A 54 2.67 15.22 12.81
C PRO A 54 2.58 15.11 11.28
N ASN A 55 3.69 15.27 10.57
CA ASN A 55 3.75 15.19 9.11
C ASN A 55 4.27 13.84 8.61
N GLU A 56 4.49 12.88 9.52
CA GLU A 56 5.01 11.56 9.19
C GLU A 56 3.92 10.64 8.67
N GLN A 57 4.17 10.05 7.50
CA GLN A 57 3.32 9.01 6.94
C GLN A 57 3.91 7.64 7.28
N VAL A 58 3.22 6.90 8.13
CA VAL A 58 3.61 5.56 8.55
C VAL A 58 2.66 4.55 7.92
N LEU A 59 3.26 3.66 7.14
CA LEU A 59 2.59 2.52 6.51
C LEU A 59 3.13 1.26 7.18
N VAL A 60 2.23 0.37 7.59
CA VAL A 60 2.58 -0.91 8.22
C VAL A 60 2.36 -2.01 7.19
N LEU A 61 3.37 -2.84 6.98
CA LEU A 61 3.35 -4.02 6.13
C LEU A 61 3.42 -5.27 7.01
N ASP A 62 2.29 -5.95 7.17
CA ASP A 62 2.20 -7.20 7.93
C ASP A 62 2.65 -8.35 7.03
N TYR A 63 3.94 -8.67 7.12
CA TYR A 63 4.59 -9.68 6.31
C TYR A 63 4.76 -11.00 7.08
N ASP A 64 4.34 -12.09 6.46
CA ASP A 64 4.63 -13.45 6.89
C ASP A 64 5.55 -14.13 5.86
N PRO A 65 6.78 -14.53 6.25
CA PRO A 65 7.71 -15.18 5.33
C PRO A 65 7.19 -16.53 4.80
N LEU A 66 6.26 -17.17 5.50
CA LEU A 66 5.63 -18.43 5.05
C LEU A 66 4.54 -18.17 4.00
N THR A 67 3.93 -16.98 4.02
CA THR A 67 2.84 -16.62 3.11
C THR A 67 3.01 -15.21 2.49
N PRO A 68 4.07 -14.94 1.71
CA PRO A 68 4.34 -13.61 1.14
C PRO A 68 3.19 -13.02 0.32
N GLN A 69 2.39 -13.86 -0.32
CA GLN A 69 1.22 -13.45 -1.12
C GLN A 69 0.03 -12.99 -0.27
N SER A 70 0.00 -13.33 1.02
CA SER A 70 -1.03 -12.90 1.99
C SER A 70 -0.64 -11.65 2.77
N THR A 71 0.46 -11.00 2.38
CA THR A 71 0.96 -9.78 3.01
C THR A 71 -0.12 -8.70 3.01
N ARG A 72 -0.36 -8.10 4.17
CA ARG A 72 -1.33 -7.01 4.33
C ARG A 72 -0.61 -5.70 4.54
N ALA A 73 -1.25 -4.61 4.15
CA ALA A 73 -0.72 -3.28 4.36
C ALA A 73 -1.80 -2.32 4.83
N GLN A 74 -1.43 -1.44 5.75
CA GLN A 74 -2.33 -0.44 6.33
C GLN A 74 -1.61 0.87 6.57
N SER A 75 -2.34 1.98 6.46
CA SER A 75 -1.85 3.29 6.89
C SER A 75 -2.32 3.52 8.31
N ILE A 76 -1.40 3.94 9.19
CA ILE A 76 -1.75 4.39 10.54
C ILE A 76 -1.74 5.92 10.65
N SER A 77 -1.42 6.61 9.55
CA SER A 77 -1.48 8.07 9.47
C SER A 77 -2.86 8.53 9.00
N GLY A 78 -3.43 9.54 9.68
CA GLY A 78 -4.78 10.04 9.37
C GLY A 78 -4.92 10.78 8.03
N SER A 79 -3.81 11.10 7.36
CA SER A 79 -3.78 11.88 6.10
C SER A 79 -3.63 11.01 4.84
N SER A 80 -3.53 9.69 4.97
CA SER A 80 -3.33 8.76 3.85
C SER A 80 -3.99 7.41 4.13
N ALA A 81 -4.45 6.72 3.09
CA ALA A 81 -4.93 5.35 3.17
C ALA A 81 -4.23 4.48 2.14
N VAL A 82 -3.96 3.23 2.51
CA VAL A 82 -3.55 2.17 1.58
C VAL A 82 -4.80 1.66 0.88
N THR A 83 -4.80 1.68 -0.45
CA THR A 83 -5.90 1.19 -1.30
C THR A 83 -5.63 -0.17 -1.90
N GLY A 84 -4.37 -0.63 -1.89
CA GLY A 84 -4.02 -1.97 -2.34
C GLY A 84 -2.54 -2.29 -2.22
N ILE A 85 -2.23 -3.57 -2.39
CA ILE A 85 -0.86 -4.09 -2.51
C ILE A 85 -0.72 -4.87 -3.80
N LYS A 86 0.39 -4.67 -4.50
CA LYS A 86 0.80 -5.52 -5.63
C LYS A 86 2.10 -6.19 -5.26
N VAL A 87 2.11 -7.52 -5.37
CA VAL A 87 3.31 -8.34 -5.17
C VAL A 87 3.74 -8.84 -6.53
N THR A 88 4.93 -8.44 -6.97
CA THR A 88 5.51 -8.86 -8.26
C THR A 88 6.94 -9.34 -8.03
N GLU A 89 7.53 -10.02 -9.01
CA GLU A 89 8.97 -10.32 -8.94
C GLU A 89 9.78 -9.02 -9.13
N ALA A 90 10.80 -8.82 -8.31
CA ALA A 90 11.66 -7.64 -8.41
C ALA A 90 12.55 -7.75 -9.65
N PRO A 91 12.53 -6.77 -10.58
CA PRO A 91 13.39 -6.78 -11.75
C PRO A 91 14.86 -6.84 -11.34
N GLY A 92 15.59 -7.85 -11.83
CA GLY A 92 17.01 -8.03 -11.56
C GLY A 92 17.35 -8.87 -10.32
N ALA A 93 16.37 -9.28 -9.50
CA ALA A 93 16.61 -10.10 -8.31
C ALA A 93 16.92 -11.58 -8.62
N GLY A 94 16.70 -12.04 -9.87
CA GLY A 94 16.96 -13.42 -10.30
C GLY A 94 18.33 -13.69 -10.93
N SER A 95 19.23 -12.70 -11.02
CA SER A 95 20.54 -12.85 -11.70
C SER A 95 21.78 -12.53 -10.85
N ALA A 96 21.60 -11.93 -9.68
CA ALA A 96 22.68 -11.79 -8.71
C ALA A 96 22.64 -13.00 -7.77
N GLU A 97 23.80 -13.55 -7.41
CA GLU A 97 23.94 -14.60 -6.40
C GLU A 97 23.00 -14.32 -5.22
N GLU A 98 22.13 -15.28 -4.90
CA GLU A 98 21.04 -15.11 -3.94
C GLU A 98 21.56 -14.52 -2.64
N ASP A 99 21.29 -13.24 -2.39
CA ASP A 99 21.56 -12.63 -1.09
C ASP A 99 20.61 -13.33 -0.09
N VAL A 100 21.16 -14.27 0.67
CA VAL A 100 20.44 -15.36 1.38
C VAL A 100 19.37 -14.82 2.36
N GLY A 101 19.38 -13.53 2.68
CA GLY A 101 18.46 -12.88 3.61
C GLY A 101 17.30 -12.07 3.02
N TRP A 102 17.21 -11.84 1.71
CA TRP A 102 16.19 -10.94 1.14
C TRP A 102 15.14 -11.66 0.29
N CYS A 103 13.92 -11.14 0.33
CA CYS A 103 12.84 -11.60 -0.51
C CYS A 103 12.97 -10.98 -1.91
N ASN A 104 12.99 -11.82 -2.95
CA ASN A 104 13.09 -11.40 -4.36
C ASN A 104 11.78 -10.79 -4.89
N SER A 105 10.74 -10.71 -4.06
CA SER A 105 9.48 -10.06 -4.41
C SER A 105 9.54 -8.56 -4.15
N MET A 106 8.97 -7.81 -5.09
CA MET A 106 8.68 -6.39 -4.99
C MET A 106 7.26 -6.18 -4.50
N PHE A 107 7.12 -5.33 -3.49
CA PHE A 107 5.85 -4.93 -2.91
C PHE A 107 5.56 -3.48 -3.30
N VAL A 108 4.48 -3.26 -4.05
CA VAL A 108 4.02 -1.92 -4.42
C VAL A 108 2.75 -1.59 -3.63
N LEU A 109 2.87 -0.65 -2.71
CA LEU A 109 1.79 -0.13 -1.89
C LEU A 109 1.08 0.99 -2.63
N GLU A 110 -0.18 0.80 -2.97
CA GLU A 110 -1.02 1.86 -3.55
C GLU A 110 -1.63 2.68 -2.43
N THR A 111 -1.40 3.99 -2.45
CA THR A 111 -1.82 4.92 -1.41
C THR A 111 -2.54 6.12 -2.00
N THR A 112 -3.54 6.61 -1.29
CA THR A 112 -4.25 7.85 -1.60
C THR A 112 -4.14 8.81 -0.43
N THR A 113 -3.81 10.07 -0.70
CA THR A 113 -3.72 11.11 0.33
C THR A 113 -5.02 11.89 0.42
N PHE A 114 -5.45 12.20 1.64
CA PHE A 114 -6.58 13.08 1.92
C PHE A 114 -6.05 14.46 2.25
N ASP A 115 -6.52 15.48 1.52
CA ASP A 115 -6.32 16.85 1.98
C ASP A 115 -7.34 17.12 3.09
N SER A 116 -6.88 17.07 4.35
CA SER A 116 -7.72 17.30 5.52
C SER A 116 -7.95 18.79 5.80
N ARG A 117 -7.74 19.67 4.82
CA ARG A 117 -8.29 21.02 4.88
C ARG A 117 -9.82 20.90 4.90
N VAL A 118 -10.36 20.75 6.10
CA VAL A 118 -11.72 21.17 6.42
C VAL A 118 -11.79 22.60 5.90
N PRO A 119 -12.64 22.91 4.91
CA PRO A 119 -12.88 24.30 4.57
C PRO A 119 -13.50 24.94 5.81
N THR A 120 -12.66 25.60 6.60
CA THR A 120 -13.10 26.52 7.64
C THR A 120 -13.83 27.64 6.91
N ASP A 121 -15.09 27.86 7.30
CA ASP A 121 -16.10 28.74 6.69
C ASP A 121 -16.80 28.25 5.42
N GLU A 122 -18.12 28.06 5.56
CA GLU A 122 -19.17 28.18 4.54
C GLU A 122 -18.80 27.74 3.11
N GLY A 123 -18.18 26.56 2.97
CA GLY A 123 -17.93 25.98 1.66
C GLY A 123 -19.25 25.78 0.91
N ASP A 124 -19.30 26.25 -0.35
CA ASP A 124 -20.42 26.02 -1.28
C ASP A 124 -20.93 24.57 -1.11
N PRO A 125 -22.23 24.33 -0.86
CA PRO A 125 -22.77 22.99 -0.64
C PRO A 125 -22.39 22.00 -1.75
N ARG A 126 -22.08 22.48 -2.95
CA ARG A 126 -21.59 21.67 -4.06
C ARG A 126 -20.18 21.12 -3.83
N THR A 127 -19.28 21.88 -3.20
CA THR A 127 -17.92 21.42 -2.91
C THR A 127 -17.92 20.39 -1.80
N VAL A 128 -18.73 20.60 -0.76
CA VAL A 128 -18.94 19.65 0.33
C VAL A 128 -19.50 18.33 -0.20
N LEU A 129 -20.51 18.39 -1.09
CA LEU A 129 -21.09 17.19 -1.70
C LEU A 129 -20.11 16.47 -2.63
N ALA A 130 -19.31 17.20 -3.41
CA ALA A 130 -18.27 16.62 -4.26
C ALA A 130 -17.21 15.89 -3.40
N GLN A 131 -16.76 16.52 -2.31
CA GLN A 131 -15.82 15.93 -1.37
C GLN A 131 -16.41 14.69 -0.68
N PHE A 132 -17.68 14.73 -0.27
CA PHE A 132 -18.35 13.58 0.33
C PHE A 132 -18.45 12.39 -0.64
N LYS A 133 -18.87 12.64 -1.88
CA LYS A 133 -18.92 11.60 -2.93
C LYS A 133 -17.55 11.00 -3.20
N GLN A 134 -16.53 11.84 -3.22
CA GLN A 134 -15.14 11.45 -3.42
C GLN A 134 -14.65 10.56 -2.27
N ASN A 135 -14.85 10.98 -1.02
CA ASN A 135 -14.48 10.19 0.17
C ASN A 135 -15.21 8.85 0.18
N ASN A 136 -16.51 8.82 -0.13
CA ASN A 136 -17.27 7.57 -0.21
C ASN A 136 -16.74 6.63 -1.30
N ALA A 137 -16.31 7.15 -2.45
CA ALA A 137 -15.71 6.31 -3.49
C ALA A 137 -14.39 5.68 -3.04
N ILE A 138 -13.60 6.38 -2.21
CA ILE A 138 -12.37 5.82 -1.61
C ILE A 138 -12.72 4.76 -0.58
N ILE A 139 -13.68 5.03 0.32
CA ILE A 139 -14.13 4.06 1.31
C ILE A 139 -14.62 2.78 0.63
N GLN A 140 -15.39 2.90 -0.46
CA GLN A 140 -15.81 1.76 -1.27
C GLN A 140 -14.61 0.97 -1.80
N LYS A 141 -13.61 1.63 -2.41
CA LYS A 141 -12.39 0.96 -2.89
C LYS A 141 -11.63 0.24 -1.78
N VAL A 142 -11.51 0.87 -0.61
CA VAL A 142 -10.83 0.27 0.55
C VAL A 142 -11.61 -0.92 1.10
N LEU A 143 -12.94 -0.88 1.11
CA LEU A 143 -13.78 -1.99 1.57
C LEU A 143 -13.85 -3.14 0.55
N ASP A 144 -13.95 -2.82 -0.75
CA ASP A 144 -14.01 -3.81 -1.83
C ASP A 144 -12.71 -4.64 -1.92
N TYR A 145 -11.61 -4.09 -1.41
CA TYR A 145 -10.29 -4.74 -1.35
C TYR A 145 -10.28 -6.10 -0.64
N GLU A 146 -11.21 -6.37 0.29
CA GLU A 146 -11.28 -7.68 0.95
C GLU A 146 -11.91 -8.78 0.06
N THR A 147 -12.66 -8.40 -0.99
CA THR A 147 -13.44 -9.37 -1.78
C THR A 147 -12.70 -9.91 -3.01
N THR A 148 -11.74 -9.15 -3.56
CA THR A 148 -11.03 -9.52 -4.80
C THR A 148 -9.83 -10.45 -4.58
N THR A 149 -9.26 -10.51 -3.37
CA THR A 149 -8.11 -11.39 -3.05
C THR A 149 -8.46 -12.89 -3.02
N THR A 150 -9.74 -13.26 -3.03
CA THR A 150 -10.18 -14.68 -2.98
C THR A 150 -10.40 -15.31 -4.38
N ALA A 151 -10.18 -14.57 -5.47
CA ALA A 151 -10.49 -15.04 -6.83
C ALA A 151 -9.27 -15.42 -7.68
N VAL A 152 -8.30 -16.17 -7.13
CA VAL A 152 -7.34 -16.95 -7.95
C VAL A 152 -7.23 -18.34 -7.35
N GLY A 153 -8.13 -19.23 -7.76
CA GLY A 153 -8.11 -20.60 -7.24
C GLY A 153 -9.30 -21.46 -7.65
N LYS A 154 -9.70 -21.47 -8.93
CA LYS A 154 -10.47 -22.60 -9.48
C LYS A 154 -10.60 -22.54 -11.01
N THR A 155 -10.03 -23.56 -11.67
CA THR A 155 -10.50 -24.34 -12.84
C THR A 155 -9.25 -24.98 -13.48
N GLU A 156 -8.85 -26.21 -13.14
CA GLU A 156 -9.36 -27.52 -13.62
C GLU A 156 -9.24 -27.79 -15.14
N GLY A 157 -8.62 -28.94 -15.47
CA GLY A 157 -8.76 -29.72 -16.72
C GLY A 157 -7.76 -29.36 -17.82
N SER A 158 -7.07 -30.28 -18.50
CA SER A 158 -7.44 -31.66 -18.84
C SER A 158 -6.20 -32.45 -19.27
N SER A 159 -6.02 -33.64 -18.68
CA SER A 159 -5.25 -34.73 -19.30
C SER A 159 -5.96 -35.22 -20.56
N ARG A 160 -5.22 -35.41 -21.65
CA ARG A 160 -5.09 -36.69 -22.37
C ARG A 160 -4.10 -36.55 -23.53
#